data_AF-V9W4Y4-F1
#
_entry.id   AF-V9W4Y4-F1
#
_cell.length_a   1.000
_cell.length_b   1.000
_cell.length_c   1.000
_cell.angle_alpha   90.00
_cell.angle_beta   90.00
_cell.angle_gamma   90.00
#
_symmetry.space_group_name_H-M   'P 1'
#
loop_
_entity.id
_entity.type
_entity.pdbx_description
1 polymer ?
#
loop_
_entity_poly.entity_id
_entity_poly.type
_entity_poly.pdbx_seq_one_letter_code
_entity_poly.pdbx_strand_id
1 'polypeptide(L)' 'MEYLNEGINSAREISEKLIEHHGADNKRFLTGKADVYIHVCFFLDSLVDLGVARFMTGDSDDRIYKFK' A
#
# COMPACT_ATOMS: atom_id res chain seq x y z
N MET A 1 2.31 -10.76 -0.62
CA MET A 1 1.82 -10.13 0.64
C MET A 1 2.70 -10.56 1.81
N GLU A 2 4.00 -10.30 1.68
CA GLU A 2 4.95 -10.58 2.77
C GLU A 2 4.92 -9.42 3.77
N TYR A 3 4.92 -8.17 3.26
CA TYR A 3 4.91 -6.95 4.07
C TYR A 3 3.77 -6.84 5.09
N LEU A 4 2.53 -7.20 4.74
CA LEU A 4 1.42 -7.18 5.71
C LEU A 4 1.58 -8.24 6.81
N ASN A 5 2.21 -9.38 6.51
CA ASN A 5 2.54 -10.41 7.51
C ASN A 5 3.73 -9.98 8.38
N GLU A 6 4.62 -9.15 7.85
CA GLU A 6 5.74 -8.53 8.57
C GLU A 6 5.31 -7.32 9.43
N GLY A 7 4.01 -6.96 9.42
CA GLY A 7 3.47 -5.85 10.21
C GLY A 7 3.65 -4.47 9.56
N ILE A 8 3.98 -4.42 8.27
CA ILE A 8 3.97 -3.19 7.48
C ILE A 8 2.55 -2.96 6.99
N ASN A 9 1.90 -1.99 7.61
CA ASN A 9 0.45 -1.78 7.50
C ASN A 9 0.10 -0.60 6.59
N SER A 10 1.07 0.26 6.33
CA SER A 10 0.92 1.51 5.57
C SER A 10 1.01 1.24 4.07
N ALA A 11 -0.01 1.67 3.32
CA ALA A 11 0.02 1.61 1.86
C ALA A 11 1.18 2.44 1.29
N ARG A 12 1.51 3.57 1.93
CA ARG A 12 2.66 4.40 1.56
C ARG A 12 3.99 3.67 1.81
N GLU A 13 4.17 3.05 2.96
CA GLU A 13 5.40 2.30 3.25
C GLU A 13 5.55 1.09 2.33
N ILE A 14 4.46 0.37 2.04
CA ILE A 14 4.44 -0.72 1.05
C ILE A 14 4.86 -0.20 -0.32
N SER A 15 4.39 0.98 -0.72
CA SER A 15 4.73 1.60 -2.00
C SER A 15 6.22 1.91 -2.13
N GLU A 16 6.82 2.49 -1.09
CA GLU A 16 8.25 2.79 -1.06
C GLU A 16 9.08 1.49 -1.08
N LYS A 17 8.68 0.47 -0.31
CA LYS A 17 9.35 -0.85 -0.33
C LYS A 17 9.28 -1.54 -1.69
N LEU A 18 8.16 -1.42 -2.40
CA LEU A 18 8.03 -1.94 -3.77
C LEU A 18 8.99 -1.24 -4.74
N ILE A 19 9.20 0.07 -4.58
CA ILE A 19 10.20 0.80 -5.38
C ILE A 19 11.61 0.34 -5.02
N GLU A 20 11.94 0.31 -3.73
CA GLU A 20 13.30 0.00 -3.23
C GLU A 20 13.73 -1.44 -3.50
N HIS A 21 12.85 -2.41 -3.27
CA HIS A 21 13.21 -3.84 -3.28
C HIS A 21 12.78 -4.57 -4.55
N HIS A 22 11.74 -4.10 -5.23
CA HIS A 22 11.16 -4.78 -6.39
C HIS A 22 11.26 -3.98 -7.69
N GLY A 23 11.90 -2.80 -7.65
CA GLY A 23 12.14 -1.98 -8.84
C GLY A 23 10.86 -1.41 -9.46
N ALA A 24 9.81 -1.20 -8.64
CA ALA A 24 8.64 -0.49 -9.11
C ALA A 24 9.01 0.92 -9.59
N ASP A 25 8.24 1.45 -10.55
CA ASP A 25 8.50 2.78 -11.11
C ASP A 25 8.48 3.84 -10.00
N ASN A 26 9.58 4.58 -9.86
CA ASN A 26 9.74 5.67 -8.89
C ASN A 26 9.17 7.00 -9.43
N LYS A 27 8.27 6.92 -10.41
CA LYS A 27 7.46 8.06 -10.83
C LYS A 27 6.63 8.56 -9.65
N ARG A 28 6.61 9.88 -9.47
CA ARG A 28 5.89 10.54 -8.38
C ARG A 28 4.91 11.56 -8.92
N PHE A 29 3.81 11.74 -8.20
CA PHE A 29 2.92 12.87 -8.39
C PHE A 29 3.60 14.17 -7.93
N LEU A 30 3.03 15.32 -8.34
CA LEU A 30 3.47 16.64 -7.85
C LEU A 30 3.40 16.79 -6.33
N THR A 31 2.58 15.96 -5.66
CA THR A 31 2.47 15.90 -4.20
C THR A 31 3.60 15.12 -3.53
N GLY A 32 4.53 14.55 -4.29
CA GLY A 32 5.66 13.74 -3.79
C GLY A 32 5.32 12.27 -3.53
N LYS A 33 4.05 11.87 -3.64
CA LYS A 33 3.63 10.47 -3.50
C LYS A 33 4.04 9.66 -4.71
N ALA A 34 4.48 8.43 -4.47
CA ALA A 34 4.73 7.46 -5.53
C ALA A 34 3.46 7.17 -6.34
N ASP A 35 3.59 7.09 -7.67
CA ASP A 35 2.49 6.76 -8.59
C ASP A 35 1.90 5.38 -8.26
N VAL A 36 2.78 4.44 -7.90
CA VAL A 36 2.43 3.08 -7.47
C VAL A 36 1.53 3.04 -6.22
N TYR A 37 1.47 4.11 -5.42
CA TYR A 37 0.60 4.20 -4.24
C TYR A 37 -0.87 3.94 -4.57
N ILE A 38 -1.36 4.47 -5.69
CA ILE A 38 -2.75 4.26 -6.11
C ILE A 38 -2.99 2.78 -6.43
N HIS A 39 -2.05 2.15 -7.13
CA HIS A 39 -2.12 0.73 -7.46
C HIS A 39 -2.04 -0.16 -6.22
N VAL A 40 -1.21 0.21 -5.24
CA VAL A 40 -1.13 -0.48 -3.94
C VAL A 40 -2.46 -0.36 -3.19
N CYS A 41 -3.06 0.83 -3.13
CA CYS A 41 -4.37 1.01 -2.49
C CYS A 41 -5.44 0.14 -3.16
N PHE A 42 -5.53 0.16 -4.50
CA PHE A 42 -6.50 -0.67 -5.22
C PHE A 42 -6.29 -2.16 -4.97
N PHE A 43 -5.04 -2.62 -4.94
CA PHE A 43 -4.75 -4.01 -4.63
C PHE A 43 -5.16 -4.37 -3.20
N LEU A 44 -4.81 -3.54 -2.22
CA LEU A 44 -5.18 -3.77 -0.82
C LEU A 44 -6.70 -3.73 -0.61
N ASP A 45 -7.40 -2.82 -1.27
CA ASP A 45 -8.87 -2.76 -1.26
C ASP A 45 -9.48 -4.05 -1.84
N SER A 46 -8.93 -4.59 -2.94
CA SER A 46 -9.39 -5.88 -3.49
C SER A 46 -9.20 -7.05 -2.53
N LEU A 47 -8.17 -7.00 -1.68
CA LEU A 47 -7.94 -8.02 -0.65
C LEU A 47 -8.89 -7.87 0.54
N VAL A 48 -9.33 -6.65 0.83
CA VAL A 48 -10.42 -6.41 1.78
C VAL A 48 -11.72 -6.99 1.24
N ASP A 49 -12.03 -6.77 -0.04
CA ASP A 49 -13.24 -7.32 -0.68
C ASP A 49 -13.23 -8.85 -0.71
N LEU A 50 -12.07 -9.48 -0.90
CA LEU A 50 -11.87 -10.92 -0.82
C LEU A 50 -11.88 -11.46 0.63
N GLY A 51 -11.95 -10.59 1.63
CA GLY A 51 -11.94 -10.95 3.04
C GLY A 51 -10.58 -11.43 3.57
N VAL A 52 -9.50 -11.19 2.83
CA VAL A 52 -8.11 -11.56 3.17
C VAL A 52 -7.43 -10.49 4.03
N ALA A 53 -7.82 -9.23 3.86
CA ALA A 53 -7.34 -8.11 4.65
C ALA A 53 -8.50 -7.32 5.27
N ARG A 54 -8.16 -6.38 6.14
CA ARG A 54 -9.09 -5.41 6.73
C ARG A 54 -8.54 -4.00 6.57
N PHE A 55 -9.35 -3.10 6.02
CA PHE A 55 -9.09 -1.67 6.09
C PHE A 55 -9.29 -1.20 7.53
N MET A 56 -8.29 -0.52 8.09
CA MET A 56 -8.29 -0.08 9.48
C MET A 56 -8.66 1.39 9.59
N THR A 57 -7.95 2.25 8.87
CA THR A 57 -8.16 3.70 8.82
C THR A 57 -7.43 4.28 7.62
N GLY A 58 -7.76 5.50 7.23
CA GLY A 58 -7.00 6.22 6.22
C GLY A 58 -7.52 7.63 6.00
N ASP A 59 -6.66 8.46 5.45
CA ASP A 59 -6.95 9.83 5.08
C ASP A 59 -6.40 10.16 3.68
N SER A 60 -6.29 11.44 3.37
CA SER A 60 -5.73 11.90 2.10
C SER A 60 -4.23 11.64 1.96
N ASP A 61 -3.50 11.34 3.04
CA ASP A 61 -2.06 11.10 3.04
C ASP A 61 -1.72 9.60 2.99
N ASP A 62 -2.33 8.78 3.83
CA ASP A 62 -2.02 7.35 3.90
C ASP A 62 -3.23 6.47 4.27
N ARG A 63 -3.15 5.18 3.96
CA ARG A 63 -4.15 4.17 4.30
C ARG A 63 -3.51 2.99 5.00
N ILE A 64 -4.13 2.56 6.09
CA ILE A 64 -3.65 1.49 6.95
C ILE A 64 -4.53 0.25 6.79
N TYR A 65 -3.87 -0.88 6.53
CA TYR A 65 -4.49 -2.19 6.35
C TYR A 65 -3.87 -3.20 7.31
N LYS A 66 -4.61 -4.26 7.61
CA LYS A 66 -4.12 -5.40 8.39
C LYS A 66 -4.52 -6.70 7.72
N PHE A 67 -3.63 -7.67 7.69
CA PHE A 67 -3.99 -9.03 7.30
C PHE A 67 -5.01 -9.62 8.28
N LYS A 68 -5.95 -10.41 7.76
CA LYS A 68 -6.99 -11.05 8.58
C LYS A 68 -6.51 -12.37 9.18
#